data_AF-A0A6L5B8E7-F1
#
_entry.id   AF-A0A6L5B8E7-F1
#
_cell.length_a   1.000
_cell.length_b   1.000
_cell.length_c   1.000
_cell.angle_alpha   90.00
_cell.angle_beta   90.00
_cell.angle_gamma   90.00
#
_symmetry.space_group_name_H-M   'P 1'
#
loop_
_entity.id
_entity.type
_entity.pdbx_description
1 polymer ?
#
loop_
_entity_poly.entity_id
_entity_poly.type
_entity_poly.pdbx_seq_one_letter_code
_entity_poly.pdbx_strand_id
1 'polypeptide(L)'
;MPRKGMGSLLFSSKKSASSILESPSRPSFSDAVLERTLEIAEPIIKKWDADTSDFASVTSLFYENRKEATEFIKWVNNVQKSMHKYVSEHSSYSDNKLVRGQKLMEIAMKRLEKEFYQILSTNRAHLDPESFSSRSSLTSRASTLSSISDFEDDEELRRAGEVIEEVEDVSMNAVTDLKLIADCMISSGYGKECISIYRPLRKSIIDEAIYKLGVDKTISNQIQKMEWNVLEIRVNNWLNAMKVVMETLFIGERNLCDQVFASSEAIREACFSDISREGAQLLFGFPELVAKNRKNPQLKFSDHSTCTPQSPLTGKELSQFSQLTRAQL
;
A
#
# COMPACT_ATOMS: atom_id res chain seq x y z
N MET A 1 33.14 -45.29 93.78
CA MET A 1 32.01 -44.90 94.64
C MET A 1 32.10 -43.41 94.97
N PRO A 2 30.99 -42.69 95.16
CA PRO A 2 30.57 -41.63 94.22
C PRO A 2 30.61 -40.21 94.81
N ARG A 3 30.49 -39.18 93.95
CA ARG A 3 29.45 -38.14 94.10
C ARG A 3 29.19 -37.37 92.81
N LYS A 4 27.90 -37.31 92.48
CA LYS A 4 27.25 -36.55 91.41
C LYS A 4 27.38 -35.05 91.64
N GLY A 5 27.52 -34.30 90.54
CA GLY A 5 27.17 -32.88 90.45
C GLY A 5 26.54 -32.62 89.08
N MET A 6 25.23 -32.40 89.08
CA MET A 6 24.42 -32.04 87.90
C MET A 6 24.72 -30.61 87.46
N GLY A 7 24.75 -30.36 86.15
CA GLY A 7 24.80 -29.03 85.56
C GLY A 7 24.38 -29.09 84.11
N SER A 8 23.11 -28.78 83.85
CA SER A 8 22.49 -28.74 82.51
C SER A 8 22.95 -27.49 81.76
N LEU A 9 23.36 -27.63 80.49
CA LEU A 9 23.27 -26.55 79.50
C LEU A 9 22.77 -27.14 78.17
N LEU A 10 21.49 -26.87 77.92
CA LEU A 10 20.79 -27.10 76.66
C LEU A 10 21.29 -26.09 75.62
N PHE A 11 22.04 -26.55 74.62
CA PHE A 11 22.24 -25.78 73.39
C PHE A 11 21.07 -26.06 72.44
N SER A 12 20.03 -25.22 72.54
CA SER A 12 18.94 -25.16 71.56
C SER A 12 19.47 -24.49 70.29
N SER A 13 19.64 -25.28 69.23
CA SER A 13 19.92 -24.79 67.89
C SER A 13 18.68 -24.06 67.37
N LYS A 14 18.64 -22.73 67.54
CA LYS A 14 17.60 -21.89 66.95
C LYS A 14 17.74 -21.96 65.42
N LYS A 15 16.84 -22.71 64.78
CA LYS A 15 16.48 -22.51 63.38
C LYS A 15 15.90 -21.10 63.26
N SER A 16 16.70 -20.14 62.80
CA SER A 16 16.17 -18.90 62.25
C SER A 16 15.46 -19.25 60.95
N ALA A 17 14.15 -19.42 61.02
CA ALA A 17 13.29 -19.29 59.86
C ALA A 17 13.33 -17.81 59.44
N SER A 18 14.24 -17.46 58.54
CA SER A 18 14.13 -16.22 57.79
C SER A 18 12.97 -16.39 56.82
N SER A 19 11.77 -15.99 57.25
CA SER A 19 10.69 -15.67 56.34
C SER A 19 11.20 -14.56 55.43
N ILE A 20 11.62 -14.93 54.21
CA ILE A 20 11.76 -13.98 53.12
C ILE A 20 10.33 -13.49 52.87
N LEU A 21 9.98 -12.38 53.50
CA LEU A 21 8.88 -11.55 53.05
C LEU A 21 9.31 -11.08 51.66
N GLU A 22 8.72 -11.67 50.62
CA GLU A 22 8.69 -11.06 49.30
C GLU A 22 8.03 -9.70 49.47
N SER A 23 8.86 -8.67 49.60
CA SER A 23 8.42 -7.29 49.44
C SER A 23 7.71 -7.21 48.08
N PRO A 24 6.50 -6.64 47.98
CA PRO A 24 5.86 -6.45 46.68
C PRO A 24 6.83 -5.63 45.83
N SER A 25 7.38 -6.26 44.80
CA SER A 25 8.28 -5.62 43.84
C SER A 25 7.54 -4.43 43.27
N ARG A 26 8.03 -3.22 43.57
CA ARG A 26 7.44 -1.98 43.07
C ARG A 26 7.33 -2.10 41.54
N PRO A 27 6.15 -1.89 40.94
CA PRO A 27 6.00 -2.04 39.50
C PRO A 27 7.00 -1.13 38.79
N SER A 28 7.69 -1.69 37.81
CA SER A 28 8.62 -0.94 36.96
C SER A 28 7.86 0.24 36.33
N PHE A 29 8.56 1.32 36.02
CA PHE A 29 7.95 2.46 35.33
C PHE A 29 7.32 2.04 33.99
N SER A 30 7.96 1.13 33.25
CA SER A 30 7.40 0.54 32.02
C SER A 30 6.16 -0.30 32.26
N ASP A 31 6.09 -1.02 33.39
CA ASP A 31 4.93 -1.81 33.79
C ASP A 31 3.70 -0.93 34.06
N ALA A 32 3.90 0.18 34.79
CA ALA A 32 2.84 1.15 35.05
C ALA A 32 2.38 1.88 33.77
N VAL A 33 3.31 2.16 32.85
CA VAL A 33 2.99 2.77 31.55
C VAL A 33 2.17 1.80 30.69
N LEU A 34 2.59 0.53 30.58
CA LEU A 34 1.87 -0.48 29.81
C LEU A 34 0.46 -0.66 30.35
N GLU A 35 0.29 -0.86 31.66
CA GLU A 35 -1.04 -1.05 32.25
C GLU A 35 -1.97 0.14 31.95
N ARG A 36 -1.49 1.37 32.18
CA ARG A 36 -2.27 2.58 31.91
C ARG A 36 -2.62 2.72 30.43
N THR A 37 -1.70 2.37 29.54
CA THR A 37 -1.96 2.40 28.09
C THR A 37 -3.05 1.38 27.71
N LEU A 38 -2.99 0.17 28.27
CA LEU A 38 -4.01 -0.87 28.01
C LEU A 38 -5.38 -0.47 28.55
N GLU A 39 -5.45 0.10 29.76
CA GLU A 39 -6.71 0.59 30.36
C GLU A 39 -7.42 1.61 29.48
N ILE A 40 -6.68 2.54 28.85
CA ILE A 40 -7.28 3.58 28.01
C ILE A 40 -7.55 3.08 26.59
N ALA A 41 -6.65 2.27 26.02
CA ALA A 41 -6.77 1.80 24.65
C ALA A 41 -7.87 0.74 24.48
N GLU A 42 -8.10 -0.11 25.49
CA GLU A 42 -9.06 -1.22 25.40
C GLU A 42 -10.49 -0.81 25.02
N PRO A 43 -11.15 0.16 25.67
CA PRO A 43 -12.50 0.55 25.28
C PRO A 43 -12.55 1.16 23.87
N ILE A 44 -11.49 1.86 23.44
CA ILE A 44 -11.41 2.48 22.10
C ILE A 44 -11.25 1.40 21.02
N ILE A 45 -10.37 0.43 21.25
CA ILE A 45 -10.10 -0.64 20.28
C ILE A 45 -11.27 -1.62 20.22
N LYS A 46 -11.79 -2.07 21.37
CA LYS A 46 -12.90 -3.04 21.41
C LYS A 46 -14.22 -2.50 20.88
N LYS A 47 -14.44 -1.18 20.91
CA LYS A 47 -15.59 -0.55 20.24
C LYS A 47 -15.68 -0.96 18.77
N TRP A 48 -14.54 -1.13 18.13
CA TRP A 48 -14.41 -1.45 16.70
C TRP A 48 -14.09 -2.91 16.41
N ASP A 49 -14.30 -3.80 17.39
CA ASP A 49 -14.20 -5.25 17.19
C ASP A 49 -15.42 -5.76 16.41
N ALA A 50 -15.21 -6.10 15.14
CA ALA A 50 -16.25 -6.59 14.25
C ALA A 50 -16.81 -7.97 14.66
N ASP A 51 -16.08 -8.74 15.46
CA ASP A 51 -16.53 -10.05 15.96
C ASP A 51 -17.52 -9.90 17.14
N THR A 52 -17.50 -8.75 17.82
CA THR A 52 -18.29 -8.48 19.04
C THR A 52 -19.38 -7.41 18.84
N SER A 53 -19.21 -6.53 17.84
CA SER A 53 -20.05 -5.35 17.64
C SER A 53 -20.67 -5.32 16.23
N ASP A 54 -22.00 -5.47 16.18
CA ASP A 54 -22.77 -5.30 14.93
C ASP A 54 -22.61 -3.89 14.33
N PHE A 55 -22.38 -2.89 15.18
CA PHE A 55 -22.05 -1.53 14.72
C PHE A 55 -20.72 -1.50 13.96
N ALA A 56 -19.67 -2.14 14.48
CA ALA A 56 -18.37 -2.19 13.83
C ALA A 56 -18.36 -3.06 12.56
N SER A 57 -19.30 -4.01 12.45
CA SER A 57 -19.42 -4.87 11.29
C SER A 57 -19.95 -4.12 10.06
N VAL A 58 -20.78 -3.08 10.25
CA VAL A 58 -21.41 -2.32 9.15
C VAL A 58 -20.79 -0.94 8.94
N THR A 59 -20.35 -0.26 9.99
CA THR A 59 -19.84 1.12 9.91
C THR A 59 -18.36 1.15 9.53
N SER A 60 -17.94 2.12 8.71
CA SER A 60 -16.53 2.42 8.43
C SER A 60 -15.97 3.43 9.45
N LEU A 61 -14.77 3.15 9.95
CA LEU A 61 -14.06 3.98 10.92
C LEU A 61 -13.72 5.36 10.35
N PHE A 62 -13.47 5.44 9.04
CA PHE A 62 -13.03 6.67 8.36
C PHE A 62 -14.18 7.48 7.74
N TYR A 63 -15.41 6.96 7.70
CA TYR A 63 -16.53 7.58 6.97
C TYR A 63 -17.07 8.87 7.62
N GLU A 64 -17.42 8.85 8.92
CA GLU A 64 -18.07 10.01 9.57
C GLU A 64 -17.15 10.80 10.51
N ASN A 65 -16.13 10.16 11.08
CA ASN A 65 -15.36 10.76 12.18
C ASN A 65 -13.86 10.49 12.05
N ARG A 66 -13.19 11.23 11.16
CA ARG A 66 -11.72 11.16 10.99
C ARG A 66 -10.94 11.43 12.28
N LYS A 67 -11.48 12.21 13.21
CA LYS A 67 -10.86 12.44 14.52
C LYS A 67 -10.82 11.16 15.35
N GLU A 68 -11.92 10.41 15.37
CA GLU A 68 -11.99 9.11 16.03
C GLU A 68 -11.05 8.09 15.36
N ALA A 69 -10.99 8.05 14.03
CA ALA A 69 -10.04 7.19 13.31
C ALA A 69 -8.57 7.50 13.68
N THR A 70 -8.23 8.79 13.77
CA THR A 70 -6.89 9.24 14.18
C THR A 70 -6.61 8.87 15.64
N GLU A 71 -7.59 9.00 16.52
CA GLU A 71 -7.48 8.60 17.92
C GLU A 71 -7.29 7.08 18.06
N PHE A 72 -8.03 6.29 17.30
CA PHE A 72 -7.87 4.85 17.23
C PHE A 72 -6.44 4.47 16.84
N ILE A 73 -5.93 5.00 15.71
CA ILE A 73 -4.55 4.73 15.26
C ILE A 73 -3.51 5.18 16.30
N LYS A 74 -3.73 6.33 16.94
CA LYS A 74 -2.85 6.83 18.00
C LYS A 74 -2.75 5.84 19.16
N TRP A 75 -3.88 5.29 19.61
CA TRP A 75 -3.89 4.33 20.70
C TRP A 75 -3.28 2.98 20.31
N VAL A 76 -3.50 2.51 19.09
CA VAL A 76 -2.83 1.32 18.54
C VAL A 76 -1.31 1.49 18.59
N ASN A 77 -0.79 2.62 18.09
CA ASN A 77 0.63 2.93 18.14
C ASN A 77 1.16 3.04 19.58
N ASN A 78 0.37 3.56 20.52
CA ASN A 78 0.76 3.64 21.93
C ASN A 78 0.83 2.25 22.58
N VAL A 79 -0.12 1.35 22.30
CA VAL A 79 -0.08 -0.05 22.76
C VAL A 79 1.17 -0.73 22.24
N GLN A 80 1.43 -0.65 20.93
CA GLN A 80 2.60 -1.23 20.29
C GLN A 80 3.91 -0.71 20.89
N LYS A 81 4.08 0.60 21.06
CA LYS A 81 5.27 1.21 21.67
C LYS A 81 5.46 0.80 23.13
N SER A 82 4.37 0.75 23.90
CA SER A 82 4.42 0.39 25.32
C SER A 82 4.77 -1.09 25.51
N MET A 83 4.25 -1.97 24.65
CA MET A 83 4.63 -3.39 24.61
C MET A 83 6.11 -3.56 24.26
N HIS A 84 6.62 -2.88 23.22
CA HIS A 84 8.03 -2.95 22.85
C HIS A 84 8.94 -2.47 23.99
N LYS A 85 8.59 -1.36 24.64
CA LYS A 85 9.33 -0.84 25.78
C LYS A 85 9.35 -1.84 26.94
N TYR A 86 8.19 -2.39 27.27
CA TYR A 86 8.06 -3.40 28.33
C TYR A 86 8.94 -4.63 28.04
N VAL A 87 8.87 -5.19 26.83
CA VAL A 87 9.67 -6.36 26.43
C VAL A 87 11.18 -6.04 26.43
N SER A 88 11.57 -4.81 26.07
CA SER A 88 12.98 -4.42 26.08
C SER A 88 13.59 -4.33 27.49
N GLU A 89 12.76 -4.04 28.50
CA GLU A 89 13.19 -3.86 29.89
C GLU A 89 12.99 -5.13 30.73
N HIS A 90 12.16 -6.07 30.29
CA HIS A 90 11.78 -7.26 31.05
C HIS A 90 12.05 -8.55 30.25
N SER A 91 12.88 -9.43 30.80
CA SER A 91 13.25 -10.72 30.20
C SER A 91 12.19 -11.82 30.39
N SER A 92 11.16 -11.57 31.20
CA SER A 92 10.04 -12.50 31.43
C SER A 92 8.95 -12.28 30.39
N TYR A 93 8.74 -13.29 29.54
CA TYR A 93 7.86 -13.23 28.37
C TYR A 93 6.37 -13.56 28.65
N SER A 94 6.04 -13.93 29.90
CA SER A 94 4.70 -14.44 30.28
C SER A 94 4.01 -13.51 31.27
N ASP A 95 3.78 -12.26 30.87
CA ASP A 95 2.89 -11.35 31.60
C ASP A 95 1.49 -11.33 30.94
N ASN A 96 0.44 -11.47 31.75
CA ASN A 96 -0.95 -11.30 31.35
C ASN A 96 -1.19 -9.98 30.59
N LYS A 97 -0.40 -8.94 30.89
CA LYS A 97 -0.45 -7.63 30.21
C LYS A 97 -0.02 -7.70 28.75
N LEU A 98 1.03 -8.47 28.44
CA LEU A 98 1.48 -8.66 27.05
C LEU A 98 0.46 -9.47 26.25
N VAL A 99 -0.16 -10.49 26.86
CA VAL A 99 -1.25 -11.24 26.23
C VAL A 99 -2.44 -10.34 25.95
N ARG A 100 -2.81 -9.48 26.90
CA ARG A 100 -3.88 -8.48 26.74
C ARG A 100 -3.56 -7.48 25.64
N GLY A 101 -2.35 -6.94 25.61
CA GLY A 101 -1.88 -6.04 24.57
C GLY A 101 -1.88 -6.69 23.18
N GLN A 102 -1.39 -7.92 23.08
CA GLN A 102 -1.40 -8.69 21.83
C GLN A 102 -2.82 -8.89 21.31
N LYS A 103 -3.78 -9.25 22.17
CA LYS A 103 -5.19 -9.38 21.77
C LYS A 103 -5.77 -8.06 21.26
N LEU A 104 -5.43 -6.93 21.87
CA LEU A 104 -5.85 -5.61 21.36
C LEU A 104 -5.22 -5.30 20.00
N MET A 105 -3.94 -5.63 19.80
CA MET A 105 -3.28 -5.47 18.51
C MET A 105 -3.96 -6.30 17.42
N GLU A 106 -4.33 -7.56 17.70
CA GLU A 106 -5.05 -8.42 16.74
C GLU A 106 -6.42 -7.84 16.33
N ILE A 107 -7.20 -7.36 17.31
CA ILE A 107 -8.48 -6.69 17.03
C ILE A 107 -8.25 -5.45 16.17
N ALA A 108 -7.26 -4.64 16.53
CA ALA A 108 -6.95 -3.41 15.82
C ALA A 108 -6.51 -3.66 14.38
N MET A 109 -5.62 -4.63 14.15
CA MET A 109 -5.10 -4.93 12.82
C MET A 109 -6.19 -5.50 11.91
N LYS A 110 -7.02 -6.42 12.39
CA LYS A 110 -8.20 -6.90 11.64
C LYS A 110 -9.11 -5.75 11.21
N ARG A 111 -9.32 -4.77 12.10
CA ARG A 111 -10.12 -3.58 11.77
C ARG A 111 -9.45 -2.72 10.70
N LEU A 112 -8.16 -2.44 10.86
CA LEU A 112 -7.39 -1.65 9.89
C LEU A 112 -7.31 -2.31 8.51
N GLU A 113 -7.16 -3.65 8.45
CA GLU A 113 -7.24 -4.41 7.21
C GLU A 113 -8.57 -4.20 6.48
N LYS A 114 -9.69 -4.28 7.22
CA LYS A 114 -11.02 -4.05 6.68
C LYS A 114 -11.20 -2.62 6.16
N GLU A 115 -10.77 -1.61 6.93
CA GLU A 115 -10.84 -0.21 6.49
C GLU A 115 -9.97 0.05 5.26
N PHE A 116 -8.75 -0.50 5.24
CA PHE A 116 -7.85 -0.36 4.12
C PHE A 116 -8.45 -0.94 2.83
N TYR A 117 -9.06 -2.13 2.92
CA TYR A 117 -9.81 -2.72 1.82
C TYR A 117 -11.00 -1.84 1.40
N GLN A 118 -11.81 -1.40 2.37
CA GLN A 118 -13.01 -0.59 2.10
C GLN A 118 -12.64 0.71 1.37
N ILE A 119 -11.65 1.46 1.86
CA ILE A 119 -11.21 2.71 1.24
C ILE A 119 -10.69 2.46 -0.18
N LEU A 120 -9.86 1.44 -0.39
CA LEU A 120 -9.36 1.09 -1.74
C LEU A 120 -10.51 0.71 -2.69
N SER A 121 -11.50 -0.05 -2.21
CA SER A 121 -12.61 -0.55 -3.03
C SER A 121 -13.62 0.53 -3.39
N THR A 122 -14.00 1.39 -2.44
CA THR A 122 -14.97 2.47 -2.65
C THR A 122 -14.39 3.60 -3.50
N ASN A 123 -13.09 3.85 -3.43
CA ASN A 123 -12.42 4.92 -4.17
C ASN A 123 -11.79 4.45 -5.49
N ARG A 124 -12.26 3.33 -6.06
CA ARG A 124 -11.70 2.76 -7.30
C ARG A 124 -11.56 3.79 -8.43
N ALA A 125 -12.59 4.61 -8.65
CA ALA A 125 -12.61 5.63 -9.69
C ALA A 125 -11.79 6.88 -9.34
N HIS A 126 -11.66 7.20 -8.05
CA HIS A 126 -10.94 8.40 -7.56
C HIS A 126 -9.44 8.15 -7.34
N LEU A 127 -9.05 6.89 -7.25
CA LEU A 127 -7.66 6.44 -7.23
C LEU A 127 -7.17 6.07 -8.64
N ASP A 128 -7.83 6.57 -9.69
CA ASP A 128 -7.47 6.24 -11.05
C ASP A 128 -6.08 6.81 -11.40
N PRO A 129 -5.21 6.03 -12.07
CA PRO A 129 -3.88 6.49 -12.43
C PRO A 129 -3.85 7.76 -13.29
N GLU A 130 -4.89 8.06 -14.08
CA GLU A 130 -4.98 9.31 -14.87
C GLU A 130 -4.94 10.56 -13.98
N SER A 131 -5.62 10.51 -12.83
CA SER A 131 -5.62 11.62 -11.87
C SER A 131 -4.23 11.82 -11.24
N PHE A 132 -3.52 10.74 -10.92
CA PHE A 132 -2.19 10.82 -10.28
C PHE A 132 -1.05 11.13 -11.26
N SER A 133 -1.19 10.78 -12.54
CA SER A 133 -0.24 11.21 -13.58
C SER A 133 -0.35 12.72 -13.82
N SER A 134 -1.59 13.21 -14.00
CA SER A 134 -1.86 14.63 -14.25
C SER A 134 -1.40 15.53 -13.10
N ARG A 135 -1.57 15.10 -11.84
CA ARG A 135 -1.14 15.88 -10.66
C ARG A 135 0.37 16.06 -10.55
N SER A 136 1.20 15.10 -10.98
CA SER A 136 2.66 15.29 -11.03
C SER A 136 3.07 16.36 -12.04
N SER A 137 2.35 16.44 -13.15
CA SER A 137 2.54 17.52 -14.13
C SER A 137 2.09 18.89 -13.58
N LEU A 138 1.04 18.92 -12.76
CA LEU A 138 0.51 20.13 -12.13
C LEU A 138 1.36 20.61 -10.95
N THR A 139 1.91 19.74 -10.10
CA THR A 139 2.83 20.16 -9.01
C THR A 139 4.16 20.69 -9.56
N SER A 140 4.64 20.11 -10.67
CA SER A 140 5.79 20.60 -11.42
C SER A 140 5.52 21.96 -12.09
N ARG A 141 4.29 22.19 -12.57
CA ARG A 141 3.85 23.46 -13.16
C ARG A 141 3.46 24.53 -12.14
N ALA A 142 2.88 24.16 -11.00
CA ALA A 142 2.54 25.09 -9.91
C ALA A 142 3.81 25.72 -9.30
N SER A 143 4.91 24.95 -9.27
CA SER A 143 6.23 25.44 -8.89
C SER A 143 6.82 26.47 -9.89
N THR A 144 6.27 26.57 -11.10
CA THR A 144 6.68 27.54 -12.14
C THR A 144 5.62 28.63 -12.42
N LEU A 145 4.37 28.42 -12.02
CA LEU A 145 3.24 29.32 -12.28
C LEU A 145 2.91 30.28 -11.13
N SER A 146 3.65 30.28 -10.00
CA SER A 146 3.46 31.27 -8.93
C SER A 146 3.81 32.72 -9.33
N SER A 147 3.91 33.01 -10.63
CA SER A 147 4.46 34.25 -11.16
C SER A 147 3.77 34.82 -12.40
N ILE A 148 2.58 34.35 -12.84
CA ILE A 148 1.86 35.04 -13.92
C ILE A 148 0.32 35.01 -13.79
N SER A 149 -0.22 36.23 -13.92
CA SER A 149 -1.59 36.79 -13.92
C SER A 149 -2.71 35.95 -14.56
N ASP A 150 -3.95 35.97 -14.03
CA ASP A 150 -5.04 36.99 -14.11
C ASP A 150 -5.83 36.94 -15.44
N PHE A 151 -7.17 36.95 -15.32
CA PHE A 151 -8.26 36.94 -16.33
C PHE A 151 -8.55 35.57 -17.02
N GLU A 152 -9.77 35.09 -17.31
CA GLU A 152 -11.15 35.61 -17.30
C GLU A 152 -12.15 34.54 -16.80
N ASP A 153 -13.30 35.01 -16.32
CA ASP A 153 -14.44 34.31 -15.72
C ASP A 153 -15.19 33.45 -16.76
N ASP A 154 -15.11 32.13 -16.61
CA ASP A 154 -15.88 31.16 -17.39
C ASP A 154 -16.61 30.25 -16.40
N GLU A 155 -17.91 30.46 -16.23
CA GLU A 155 -18.72 29.82 -15.18
C GLU A 155 -18.80 28.28 -15.35
N GLU A 156 -18.57 27.79 -16.58
CA GLU A 156 -18.42 26.37 -16.89
C GLU A 156 -17.04 25.83 -16.45
N LEU A 157 -15.98 26.64 -16.55
CA LEU A 157 -14.65 26.35 -16.00
C LEU A 157 -14.65 26.41 -14.46
N ARG A 158 -15.48 27.28 -13.87
CA ARG A 158 -15.69 27.34 -12.41
C ARG A 158 -16.46 26.14 -11.89
N ARG A 159 -17.53 25.71 -12.55
CA ARG A 159 -18.23 24.46 -12.19
C ARG A 159 -17.39 23.22 -12.44
N ALA A 160 -16.68 23.15 -13.56
CA ALA A 160 -15.72 22.07 -13.81
C ALA A 160 -14.60 22.12 -12.77
N GLY A 161 -14.09 23.30 -12.42
CA GLY A 161 -13.10 23.53 -11.37
C GLY A 161 -13.58 23.12 -9.98
N GLU A 162 -14.83 23.41 -9.63
CA GLU A 162 -15.46 23.02 -8.36
C GLU A 162 -15.67 21.50 -8.28
N VAL A 163 -16.12 20.87 -9.37
CA VAL A 163 -16.22 19.39 -9.47
C VAL A 163 -14.83 18.73 -9.45
N ILE A 164 -13.82 19.35 -10.07
CA ILE A 164 -12.42 18.89 -10.03
C ILE A 164 -11.85 19.03 -8.62
N GLU A 165 -12.10 20.15 -7.93
CA GLU A 165 -11.65 20.41 -6.56
C GLU A 165 -12.29 19.43 -5.57
N GLU A 166 -13.60 19.17 -5.68
CA GLU A 166 -14.29 18.17 -4.86
C GLU A 166 -13.76 16.74 -5.09
N VAL A 167 -13.53 16.35 -6.36
CA VAL A 167 -12.98 15.02 -6.69
C VAL A 167 -11.52 14.89 -6.24
N GLU A 168 -10.72 15.96 -6.34
CA GLU A 168 -9.34 15.99 -5.85
C GLU A 168 -9.28 15.93 -4.32
N ASP A 169 -10.20 16.58 -3.61
CA ASP A 169 -10.28 16.54 -2.13
C ASP A 169 -10.71 15.14 -1.63
N VAL A 170 -11.69 14.50 -2.29
CA VAL A 170 -12.09 13.11 -1.97
C VAL A 170 -10.92 12.13 -2.18
N SER A 171 -10.21 12.26 -3.30
CA SER A 171 -9.03 11.43 -3.59
C SER A 171 -7.89 11.67 -2.59
N MET A 172 -7.64 12.94 -2.22
CA MET A 172 -6.57 13.31 -1.28
C MET A 172 -6.88 12.83 0.15
N ASN A 173 -8.14 12.92 0.57
CA ASN A 173 -8.59 12.39 1.84
C ASN A 173 -8.43 10.86 1.89
N ALA A 174 -8.84 10.14 0.84
CA ALA A 174 -8.66 8.69 0.75
C ALA A 174 -7.18 8.27 0.79
N VAL A 175 -6.29 8.95 0.06
CA VAL A 175 -4.84 8.65 0.09
C VAL A 175 -4.24 8.93 1.46
N THR A 176 -4.65 10.02 2.10
CA THR A 176 -4.19 10.36 3.46
C THR A 176 -4.60 9.28 4.46
N ASP A 177 -5.84 8.81 4.38
CA ASP A 177 -6.36 7.76 5.25
C ASP A 177 -5.67 6.41 4.98
N LEU A 178 -5.48 6.04 3.71
CA LEU A 178 -4.72 4.84 3.33
C LEU A 178 -3.28 4.89 3.87
N LYS A 179 -2.61 6.05 3.77
CA LYS A 179 -1.27 6.24 4.30
C LYS A 179 -1.24 6.08 5.82
N LEU A 180 -2.19 6.68 6.55
CA LEU A 180 -2.28 6.56 8.01
C LEU A 180 -2.44 5.10 8.44
N ILE A 181 -3.29 4.34 7.75
CA ILE A 181 -3.49 2.93 8.02
C ILE A 181 -2.22 2.13 7.68
N ALA A 182 -1.64 2.32 6.50
CA ALA A 182 -0.45 1.61 6.06
C ALA A 182 0.74 1.85 7.00
N ASP A 183 1.00 3.10 7.40
CA ASP A 183 2.06 3.45 8.35
C ASP A 183 1.87 2.73 9.70
N CYS A 184 0.62 2.64 10.20
CA CYS A 184 0.29 1.94 11.44
C CYS A 184 0.49 0.43 11.31
N MET A 185 -0.01 -0.19 10.24
CA MET A 185 0.13 -1.64 9.99
C MET A 185 1.60 -2.03 9.82
N ILE A 186 2.36 -1.28 9.01
CA ILE A 186 3.77 -1.57 8.72
C ILE A 186 4.62 -1.46 9.99
N SER A 187 4.46 -0.37 10.75
CA SER A 187 5.18 -0.18 12.02
C SER A 187 4.80 -1.22 13.09
N SER A 188 3.59 -1.79 13.00
CA SER A 188 3.12 -2.86 13.88
C SER A 188 3.56 -4.26 13.43
N GLY A 189 4.24 -4.41 12.29
CA GLY A 189 4.70 -5.69 11.76
C GLY A 189 3.74 -6.39 10.80
N TYR A 190 2.62 -5.74 10.44
CA TYR A 190 1.55 -6.27 9.57
C TYR A 190 1.68 -5.78 8.11
N GLY A 191 2.92 -5.55 7.67
CA GLY A 191 3.19 -5.07 6.31
C GLY A 191 2.76 -6.07 5.24
N LYS A 192 2.83 -7.39 5.52
CA LYS A 192 2.45 -8.43 4.55
C LYS A 192 0.94 -8.43 4.30
N GLU A 193 0.16 -8.31 5.35
CA GLU A 193 -1.30 -8.24 5.36
C GLU A 193 -1.76 -6.99 4.60
N CYS A 194 -1.14 -5.83 4.90
CA CYS A 194 -1.39 -4.58 4.18
C CYS A 194 -1.16 -4.73 2.65
N ILE A 195 -0.02 -5.32 2.26
CA ILE A 195 0.31 -5.56 0.84
C ILE A 195 -0.65 -6.56 0.19
N SER A 196 -1.05 -7.59 0.91
CA SER A 196 -1.96 -8.63 0.41
C SER A 196 -3.34 -8.07 0.03
N ILE A 197 -3.73 -6.95 0.64
CA ILE A 197 -4.96 -6.22 0.32
C ILE A 197 -4.71 -5.22 -0.82
N TYR A 198 -3.63 -4.44 -0.75
CA TYR A 198 -3.33 -3.39 -1.74
C TYR A 198 -3.16 -3.94 -3.16
N ARG A 199 -2.29 -4.95 -3.32
CA ARG A 199 -1.87 -5.47 -4.63
C ARG A 199 -3.03 -5.93 -5.52
N PRO A 200 -3.89 -6.89 -5.09
CA PRO A 200 -4.90 -7.43 -5.99
C PRO A 200 -5.90 -6.37 -6.46
N LEU A 201 -6.28 -5.44 -5.59
CA LEU A 201 -7.21 -4.35 -5.94
C LEU A 201 -6.58 -3.43 -6.99
N ARG A 202 -5.39 -2.90 -6.72
CA ARG A 202 -4.70 -1.98 -7.65
C ARG A 202 -4.31 -2.65 -8.95
N LYS A 203 -3.79 -3.88 -8.89
CA LYS A 203 -3.48 -4.69 -10.07
C LYS A 203 -4.71 -4.88 -10.96
N SER A 204 -5.88 -5.18 -10.38
CA SER A 204 -7.10 -5.34 -11.17
C SER A 204 -7.50 -4.07 -11.93
N ILE A 205 -7.24 -2.89 -11.35
CA ILE A 205 -7.52 -1.58 -11.99
C ILE A 205 -6.57 -1.36 -13.17
N ILE A 206 -5.27 -1.57 -12.95
CA ILE A 206 -4.26 -1.42 -14.00
C ILE A 206 -4.49 -2.43 -15.13
N ASP A 207 -4.72 -3.69 -14.81
CA ASP A 207 -4.94 -4.75 -15.80
C ASP A 207 -6.23 -4.49 -16.61
N GLU A 208 -7.31 -4.02 -15.97
CA GLU A 208 -8.54 -3.63 -16.68
C GLU A 208 -8.32 -2.43 -17.60
N ALA A 209 -7.57 -1.41 -17.17
CA ALA A 209 -7.26 -0.25 -17.98
C ALA A 209 -6.41 -0.62 -19.19
N ILE A 210 -5.37 -1.44 -19.01
CA ILE A 210 -4.52 -1.96 -20.09
C ILE A 210 -5.36 -2.81 -21.07
N TYR A 211 -6.26 -3.64 -20.56
CA TYR A 211 -7.17 -4.43 -21.40
C TYR A 211 -8.09 -3.55 -22.24
N LYS A 212 -8.66 -2.48 -21.66
CA LYS A 212 -9.52 -1.51 -22.38
C LYS A 212 -8.77 -0.75 -23.48
N LEU A 213 -7.45 -0.55 -23.34
CA LEU A 213 -6.59 0.01 -24.38
C LEU A 213 -6.31 -0.98 -25.52
N GLY A 214 -6.86 -2.20 -25.46
CA GLY A 214 -6.66 -3.23 -26.48
C GLY A 214 -5.28 -3.88 -26.39
N VAL A 215 -4.70 -3.95 -25.19
CA VAL A 215 -3.47 -4.69 -24.91
C VAL A 215 -3.85 -5.94 -24.11
N ASP A 216 -3.90 -7.08 -24.79
CA ASP A 216 -4.31 -8.34 -24.18
C ASP A 216 -3.42 -9.53 -24.61
N LYS A 217 -3.48 -10.62 -23.85
CA LYS A 217 -2.72 -11.86 -24.12
C LYS A 217 -3.17 -12.58 -25.40
N THR A 218 -4.42 -12.39 -25.82
CA THR A 218 -4.99 -13.05 -27.01
C THR A 218 -4.43 -12.50 -28.31
N ILE A 219 -4.01 -11.24 -28.31
CA ILE A 219 -3.30 -10.59 -29.43
C ILE A 219 -2.07 -11.40 -29.83
N SER A 220 -1.31 -11.92 -28.87
CA SER A 220 -0.12 -12.73 -29.14
C SER A 220 -0.39 -13.98 -29.98
N ASN A 221 -1.56 -14.59 -29.81
CA ASN A 221 -1.91 -15.83 -30.51
C ASN A 221 -2.44 -15.57 -31.93
N GLN A 222 -2.96 -14.37 -32.20
CA GLN A 222 -3.60 -14.04 -33.47
C GLN A 222 -2.68 -13.28 -34.43
N ILE A 223 -1.64 -12.59 -33.93
CA ILE A 223 -0.73 -11.78 -34.75
C ILE A 223 -0.19 -12.57 -35.95
N GLN A 224 0.17 -13.85 -35.80
CA GLN A 224 0.77 -14.66 -36.88
C GLN A 224 -0.15 -14.93 -38.07
N LYS A 225 -1.48 -14.79 -37.90
CA LYS A 225 -2.50 -15.09 -38.92
C LYS A 225 -3.15 -13.84 -39.50
N MET A 226 -2.73 -12.65 -39.08
CA MET A 226 -3.33 -11.39 -39.49
C MET A 226 -2.77 -10.89 -40.82
N GLU A 227 -3.65 -10.29 -41.63
CA GLU A 227 -3.28 -9.55 -42.82
C GLU A 227 -2.47 -8.30 -42.45
N TRP A 228 -1.57 -7.89 -43.33
CA TRP A 228 -0.68 -6.74 -43.11
C TRP A 228 -1.43 -5.45 -42.77
N ASN A 229 -2.53 -5.15 -43.47
CA ASN A 229 -3.33 -3.95 -43.25
C ASN A 229 -3.94 -3.89 -41.83
N VAL A 230 -4.42 -5.04 -41.31
CA VAL A 230 -4.96 -5.15 -39.95
C VAL A 230 -3.84 -5.06 -38.91
N LEU A 231 -2.67 -5.63 -39.23
CA LEU A 231 -1.49 -5.57 -38.37
C LEU A 231 -0.98 -4.13 -38.21
N GLU A 232 -1.00 -3.32 -39.28
CA GLU A 232 -0.59 -1.92 -39.24
C GLU A 232 -1.49 -1.07 -38.31
N ILE A 233 -2.82 -1.22 -38.42
CA ILE A 233 -3.78 -0.58 -37.51
C ILE A 233 -3.49 -0.98 -36.06
N ARG A 234 -3.19 -2.26 -35.82
CA ARG A 234 -2.88 -2.77 -34.48
C ARG A 234 -1.56 -2.23 -33.94
N VAL A 235 -0.54 -2.06 -34.77
CA VAL A 235 0.72 -1.41 -34.37
C VAL A 235 0.47 0.03 -33.94
N ASN A 236 -0.36 0.78 -34.67
CA ASN A 236 -0.72 2.15 -34.30
C ASN A 236 -1.50 2.20 -32.97
N ASN A 237 -2.47 1.30 -32.79
CA ASN A 237 -3.21 1.20 -31.53
C ASN A 237 -2.29 0.82 -30.36
N TRP A 238 -1.34 -0.10 -30.57
CA TRP A 238 -0.34 -0.45 -29.57
C TRP A 238 0.57 0.73 -29.22
N LEU A 239 1.01 1.55 -30.19
CA LEU A 239 1.80 2.75 -29.91
C LEU A 239 1.04 3.74 -29.03
N ASN A 240 -0.24 3.97 -29.34
CA ASN A 240 -1.10 4.83 -28.52
C ASN A 240 -1.31 4.25 -27.11
N ALA A 241 -1.60 2.95 -27.02
CA ALA A 241 -1.73 2.28 -25.73
C ALA A 241 -0.43 2.34 -24.92
N MET A 242 0.73 2.07 -25.53
CA MET A 242 2.03 2.15 -24.89
C MET A 242 2.27 3.54 -24.29
N LYS A 243 1.93 4.60 -25.03
CA LYS A 243 2.02 5.97 -24.53
C LYS A 243 1.16 6.18 -23.29
N VAL A 244 -0.12 5.81 -23.35
CA VAL A 244 -1.04 5.95 -22.21
C VAL A 244 -0.57 5.11 -21.01
N VAL A 245 -0.19 3.86 -21.21
CA VAL A 245 0.22 3.01 -20.08
C VAL A 245 1.49 3.56 -19.41
N MET A 246 2.49 3.98 -20.18
CA MET A 246 3.75 4.47 -19.63
C MET A 246 3.64 5.87 -19.03
N GLU A 247 3.02 6.81 -19.74
CA GLU A 247 2.94 8.22 -19.33
C GLU A 247 1.80 8.47 -18.33
N THR A 248 0.92 7.50 -18.12
CA THR A 248 -0.27 7.71 -17.29
C THR A 248 -0.45 6.59 -16.27
N LEU A 249 -0.66 5.34 -16.71
CA LEU A 249 -1.01 4.28 -15.77
C LEU A 249 0.11 3.95 -14.79
N PHE A 250 1.32 3.72 -15.30
CA PHE A 250 2.47 3.38 -14.45
C PHE A 250 2.97 4.57 -13.63
N ILE A 251 2.96 5.79 -14.18
CA ILE A 251 3.30 6.99 -13.41
C ILE A 251 2.28 7.22 -12.28
N GLY A 252 0.99 7.10 -12.57
CA GLY A 252 -0.06 7.26 -11.57
C GLY A 252 0.04 6.23 -10.45
N GLU A 253 0.25 4.95 -10.80
CA GLU A 253 0.42 3.89 -9.79
C GLU A 253 1.71 4.06 -8.98
N ARG A 254 2.80 4.51 -9.61
CA ARG A 254 4.04 4.86 -8.90
C ARG A 254 3.77 5.94 -7.86
N ASN A 255 3.13 7.04 -8.26
CA ASN A 255 2.82 8.15 -7.36
C ASN A 255 1.90 7.74 -6.21
N LEU A 256 0.95 6.83 -6.46
CA LEU A 256 0.08 6.31 -5.40
C LEU A 256 0.85 5.42 -4.42
N CYS A 257 1.69 4.51 -4.93
CA CYS A 257 2.58 3.71 -4.09
C CYS A 257 3.51 4.60 -3.24
N ASP A 258 4.06 5.67 -3.83
CA ASP A 258 4.94 6.62 -3.15
C ASP A 258 4.24 7.34 -2.00
N GLN A 259 2.96 7.70 -2.17
CA GLN A 259 2.18 8.37 -1.12
C GLN A 259 1.72 7.40 -0.03
N VAL A 260 1.14 6.25 -0.40
CA VAL A 260 0.57 5.29 0.55
C VAL A 260 1.67 4.60 1.37
N PHE A 261 2.81 4.27 0.75
CA PHE A 261 3.92 3.54 1.38
C PHE A 261 5.16 4.41 1.61
N ALA A 262 4.95 5.70 1.91
CA ALA A 262 6.04 6.64 2.17
C ALA A 262 6.99 6.18 3.30
N SER A 263 6.49 5.40 4.27
CA SER A 263 7.28 4.87 5.40
C SER A 263 8.16 3.66 5.05
N SER A 264 7.98 3.01 3.90
CA SER A 264 8.75 1.81 3.53
C SER A 264 9.02 1.71 2.04
N GLU A 265 10.27 2.02 1.65
CA GLU A 265 10.75 1.88 0.28
C GLU A 265 10.64 0.45 -0.24
N ALA A 266 11.02 -0.55 0.58
CA ALA A 266 10.96 -1.95 0.17
C ALA A 266 9.53 -2.38 -0.19
N ILE A 267 8.52 -1.92 0.55
CA ILE A 267 7.11 -2.21 0.28
C ILE A 267 6.64 -1.48 -0.97
N ARG A 268 6.97 -0.19 -1.07
CA ARG A 268 6.63 0.66 -2.22
C ARG A 268 7.14 0.09 -3.54
N GLU A 269 8.42 -0.25 -3.62
CA GLU A 269 9.02 -0.82 -4.83
C GLU A 269 8.44 -2.20 -5.15
N ALA A 270 8.22 -3.04 -4.14
CA ALA A 270 7.63 -4.36 -4.34
C ALA A 270 6.18 -4.27 -4.87
N CYS A 271 5.36 -3.37 -4.31
CA CYS A 271 3.99 -3.15 -4.77
C CYS A 271 3.94 -2.64 -6.20
N PHE A 272 4.68 -1.57 -6.52
CA PHE A 272 4.71 -1.00 -7.86
C PHE A 272 5.20 -2.02 -8.90
N SER A 273 6.28 -2.73 -8.59
CA SER A 273 6.82 -3.77 -9.47
C SER A 273 5.79 -4.86 -9.74
N ASP A 274 5.16 -5.42 -8.71
CA ASP A 274 4.21 -6.53 -8.86
C ASP A 274 2.91 -6.15 -9.57
N ILE A 275 2.44 -4.92 -9.37
CA ILE A 275 1.26 -4.38 -10.06
C ILE A 275 1.55 -4.18 -11.55
N SER A 276 2.68 -3.53 -11.88
CA SER A 276 3.01 -3.15 -13.27
C SER A 276 3.61 -4.29 -14.11
N ARG A 277 4.12 -5.35 -13.47
CA ARG A 277 4.92 -6.42 -14.12
C ARG A 277 4.25 -7.04 -15.33
N GLU A 278 3.01 -7.50 -15.17
CA GLU A 278 2.31 -8.24 -16.23
C GLU A 278 1.90 -7.33 -17.38
N GLY A 279 1.38 -6.14 -17.08
CA GLY A 279 1.10 -5.11 -18.08
C GLY A 279 2.33 -4.74 -18.90
N ALA A 280 3.47 -4.53 -18.23
CA ALA A 280 4.74 -4.23 -18.88
C ALA A 280 5.19 -5.38 -19.78
N GLN A 281 5.10 -6.64 -19.31
CA GLN A 281 5.43 -7.81 -20.12
C GLN A 281 4.58 -7.92 -21.39
N LEU A 282 3.28 -7.59 -21.32
CA LEU A 282 2.40 -7.60 -22.49
C LEU A 282 2.79 -6.53 -23.50
N LEU A 283 3.05 -5.31 -23.03
CA LEU A 283 3.45 -4.19 -23.88
C LEU A 283 4.78 -4.47 -24.59
N PHE A 284 5.79 -4.94 -23.86
CA PHE A 284 7.11 -5.20 -24.42
C PHE A 284 7.19 -6.50 -25.23
N GLY A 285 6.29 -7.45 -25.00
CA GLY A 285 6.19 -8.68 -25.80
C GLY A 285 5.62 -8.44 -27.20
N PHE A 286 4.77 -7.41 -27.39
CA PHE A 286 4.09 -7.17 -28.66
C PHE A 286 5.05 -6.91 -29.83
N PRO A 287 6.06 -6.01 -29.74
CA PRO A 287 7.01 -5.79 -30.83
C PRO A 287 7.77 -7.05 -31.27
N GLU A 288 8.12 -7.94 -30.32
CA GLU A 288 8.81 -9.19 -30.63
C GLU A 288 7.94 -10.11 -31.51
N LEU A 289 6.64 -10.14 -31.24
CA LEU A 289 5.67 -10.95 -31.98
C LEU A 289 5.44 -10.40 -33.39
N VAL A 290 5.35 -9.07 -33.53
CA VAL A 290 5.26 -8.40 -34.84
C VAL A 290 6.51 -8.66 -35.68
N ALA A 291 7.70 -8.58 -35.06
CA ALA A 291 8.97 -8.84 -35.74
C ALA A 291 9.09 -10.29 -36.24
N LYS A 292 8.56 -11.27 -35.49
CA LYS A 292 8.49 -12.67 -35.91
C LYS A 292 7.53 -12.88 -37.10
N ASN A 293 6.38 -12.17 -37.13
CA ASN A 293 5.45 -12.26 -38.25
C ASN A 293 6.08 -11.77 -39.57
N ARG A 294 6.79 -10.63 -39.55
CA ARG A 294 7.46 -10.06 -40.74
C ARG A 294 8.48 -10.99 -41.41
N LYS A 295 8.97 -12.01 -40.72
CA LYS A 295 9.92 -13.01 -41.27
C LYS A 295 9.22 -14.15 -42.02
N ASN A 296 7.89 -14.20 -42.05
CA ASN A 296 7.15 -15.19 -42.85
C ASN A 296 7.13 -14.80 -44.34
N PRO A 297 7.62 -15.66 -45.26
CA PRO A 297 7.71 -15.35 -46.69
C PRO A 297 6.37 -15.15 -47.41
N GLN A 298 5.25 -15.56 -46.80
CA GLN A 298 3.90 -15.56 -47.39
C GLN A 298 3.25 -14.16 -47.46
N LEU A 299 3.88 -13.14 -46.85
CA LEU A 299 3.41 -11.74 -46.83
C LEU A 299 4.33 -10.82 -47.66
N LYS A 300 5.07 -11.39 -48.61
CA LYS A 300 5.87 -10.60 -49.55
C LYS A 300 4.98 -10.11 -50.70
N PHE A 301 4.72 -8.80 -50.66
CA PHE A 301 4.51 -7.92 -51.80
C PHE A 301 3.47 -8.38 -52.84
N SER A 302 2.21 -8.01 -52.59
CA SER A 302 1.33 -7.61 -53.70
C SER A 302 1.64 -6.14 -54.03
N ASP A 303 2.80 -5.91 -54.65
CA ASP A 303 3.08 -4.63 -55.30
C ASP A 303 2.14 -4.48 -56.48
N HIS A 304 1.00 -3.81 -56.29
CA HIS A 304 0.33 -3.01 -57.32
C HIS A 304 -0.69 -2.09 -56.67
N SER A 305 -0.28 -0.83 -56.43
CA SER A 305 -0.95 0.41 -56.86
C SER A 305 -0.64 1.55 -55.89
N THR A 306 0.27 2.43 -56.33
CA THR A 306 0.33 3.88 -56.05
C THR A 306 -0.40 4.40 -54.80
N CYS A 307 0.34 4.52 -53.69
CA CYS A 307 0.20 5.68 -52.80
C CYS A 307 1.54 5.95 -52.10
N THR A 308 1.88 7.23 -52.00
CA THR A 308 3.16 7.79 -51.52
C THR A 308 3.65 7.23 -50.18
N PRO A 309 4.97 7.05 -49.99
CA PRO A 309 5.52 6.53 -48.74
C PRO A 309 5.47 7.61 -47.65
N GLN A 310 4.53 7.52 -46.71
CA GLN A 310 4.79 8.02 -45.37
C GLN A 310 5.70 7.01 -44.69
N SER A 311 6.85 7.52 -44.24
CA SER A 311 7.99 6.79 -43.70
C SER A 311 7.58 5.71 -42.67
N PRO A 312 7.96 4.44 -42.87
CA PRO A 312 7.83 3.44 -41.83
C PRO A 312 8.77 3.80 -40.68
N LEU A 313 8.27 3.78 -39.44
CA LEU A 313 9.11 3.84 -38.23
C LEU A 313 10.25 2.84 -38.43
N THR A 314 11.45 3.37 -38.56
CA THR A 314 12.59 2.56 -38.99
C THR A 314 12.96 1.61 -37.86
N GLY A 315 13.51 0.43 -38.17
CA GLY A 315 13.97 -0.51 -37.13
C GLY A 315 14.96 0.09 -36.12
N LYS A 316 15.52 1.29 -36.42
CA LYS A 316 16.33 2.10 -35.51
C LYS A 316 15.52 2.76 -34.40
N GLU A 317 14.29 3.20 -34.64
CA GLU A 317 13.43 3.83 -33.62
C GLU A 317 12.95 2.79 -32.60
N LEU A 318 12.53 1.60 -33.05
CA LEU A 318 12.20 0.49 -32.16
C LEU A 318 13.42 0.01 -31.35
N SER A 319 14.62 0.05 -31.93
CA SER A 319 15.87 -0.25 -31.23
C SER A 319 16.28 0.84 -30.23
N GLN A 320 16.01 2.12 -30.52
CA GLN A 320 16.24 3.23 -29.59
C GLN A 320 15.26 3.18 -28.42
N PHE A 321 13.99 2.86 -28.66
CA PHE A 321 12.99 2.66 -27.60
C PHE A 321 13.33 1.47 -26.70
N SER A 322 13.82 0.36 -27.27
CA SER A 322 14.31 -0.79 -26.49
C SER A 322 15.58 -0.49 -25.68
N GLN A 323 16.44 0.44 -26.14
CA GLN A 323 17.63 0.86 -25.41
C GLN A 323 17.32 1.88 -24.30
N LEU A 324 16.39 2.81 -24.53
CA LEU A 324 15.91 3.77 -23.52
C LEU A 324 15.22 3.06 -22.35
N THR A 325 14.48 1.98 -22.61
CA THR A 325 13.80 1.18 -21.56
C THR A 325 14.74 0.31 -20.72
N ARG A 326 15.96 0.04 -21.16
CA ARG A 326 17.00 -0.60 -20.32
C ARG A 326 17.71 0.35 -19.37
N ALA A 327 17.58 1.66 -19.59
CA ALA A 327 18.26 2.68 -18.79
C ALA A 327 17.37 3.28 -17.68
N GLN A 328 16.09 2.89 -17.60
CA GLN A 328 15.09 3.48 -16.68
C GLN A 328 14.40 2.44 -15.77
N LEU A 329 14.86 1.19 -15.77
CA LEU A 329 14.56 0.15 -14.78
C LEU A 329 15.84 -0.16 -13.98
#